data_AF-A0A9X5GQJ9-F1
#
_entry.id   AF-A0A9X5GQJ9-F1
#
_cell.length_a   1.000
_cell.length_b   1.000
_cell.length_c   1.000
_cell.angle_alpha   90.00
_cell.angle_beta   90.00
_cell.angle_gamma   90.00
#
_symmetry.space_group_name_H-M   'P 1'
#
loop_
_entity.id
_entity.type
_entity.pdbx_description
1 polymer ?
#
loop_
_entity_poly.entity_id
_entity_poly.type
_entity_poly.pdbx_seq_one_letter_code
_entity_poly.pdbx_strand_id
1 'polypeptide(L)'
;MEKLMYMMMIEKSKTYHKMTKQAVMEHVENIRKLDDEGKLEICGVFKGYPGMAGMYILKTQSREEAEEICKSEPLVIGGYAAYKLVGLQIANRENNYLL
;
A
#
# COMPACT_ATOMS: atom_id res chain seq x y z
N MET A 1 -6.28 22.20 5.59
CA MET A 1 -5.18 21.23 5.71
C MET A 1 -4.96 20.61 4.35
N GLU A 2 -3.73 20.59 3.86
CA GLU A 2 -3.41 19.87 2.63
C GLU A 2 -3.73 18.38 2.85
N LYS A 3 -4.49 17.78 1.91
CA LYS A 3 -4.86 16.37 1.99
C LYS A 3 -3.67 15.54 1.51
N LEU A 4 -2.74 15.27 2.44
CA LEU A 4 -1.61 14.38 2.19
C LEU A 4 -2.08 12.93 2.37
N MET A 5 -1.83 12.10 1.37
CA MET A 5 -1.98 10.65 1.45
C MET A 5 -0.59 10.00 1.37
N TYR A 6 -0.51 8.69 1.57
CA TYR A 6 0.74 7.96 1.41
C TYR A 6 0.56 6.81 0.45
N MET A 7 1.48 6.68 -0.52
CA MET A 7 1.48 5.57 -1.44
C MET A 7 2.50 4.52 -1.00
N MET A 8 2.03 3.33 -0.72
CA MET A 8 2.85 2.14 -0.54
C MET A 8 2.96 1.43 -1.88
N MET A 9 4.17 1.23 -2.39
CA MET A 9 4.44 0.35 -3.53
C MET A 9 5.01 -0.98 -3.03
N ILE A 10 4.43 -2.09 -3.46
CA ILE A 10 4.80 -3.44 -3.02
C ILE A 10 5.75 -4.05 -4.05
N GLU A 11 6.99 -4.28 -3.64
CA GLU A 11 8.07 -4.84 -4.44
C GLU A 11 8.19 -6.34 -4.20
N LYS A 12 8.19 -7.15 -5.25
CA LYS A 12 8.33 -8.61 -5.14
C LYS A 12 9.73 -8.94 -4.64
N SER A 13 9.83 -9.74 -3.59
CA SER A 13 11.11 -10.30 -3.16
C SER A 13 11.49 -11.49 -4.04
N LYS A 14 12.71 -12.03 -3.84
CA LYS A 14 13.16 -13.26 -4.51
C LYS A 14 12.28 -14.47 -4.16
N THR A 15 11.58 -14.45 -3.02
CA THR A 15 10.71 -15.54 -2.56
C THR A 15 9.24 -15.30 -2.88
N TYR A 16 8.87 -14.24 -3.60
CA TYR A 16 7.47 -13.94 -3.97
C TYR A 16 6.76 -15.14 -4.65
N HIS A 17 7.48 -15.88 -5.49
CA HIS A 17 6.97 -17.09 -6.16
C HIS A 17 6.62 -18.25 -5.20
N LYS A 18 7.02 -18.17 -3.93
CA LYS A 18 6.75 -19.16 -2.88
C LYS A 18 5.54 -18.80 -2.03
N MET A 19 4.81 -17.73 -2.35
CA MET A 19 3.61 -17.33 -1.62
C MET A 19 2.61 -18.49 -1.56
N THR A 20 2.16 -18.77 -0.33
CA THR A 20 1.14 -19.78 -0.09
C THR A 20 -0.25 -19.18 -0.24
N LYS A 21 -1.26 -20.05 -0.42
CA LYS A 21 -2.67 -19.61 -0.36
C LYS A 21 -2.99 -18.90 0.96
N GLN A 22 -2.39 -19.35 2.06
CA GLN A 22 -2.57 -18.72 3.37
C GLN A 22 -2.02 -17.29 3.38
N ALA A 23 -0.80 -17.06 2.90
CA ALA A 23 -0.23 -15.71 2.81
C ALA A 23 -1.09 -14.77 1.95
N VAL A 24 -1.68 -15.27 0.87
CA VAL A 24 -2.63 -14.50 0.06
C VAL A 24 -3.91 -14.18 0.82
N MET A 25 -4.47 -15.12 1.59
CA MET A 25 -5.67 -14.86 2.39
C MET A 25 -5.39 -13.83 3.47
N GLU A 26 -4.27 -13.94 4.19
CA GLU A 26 -3.85 -12.96 5.21
C GLU A 26 -3.68 -11.55 4.61
N HIS A 27 -3.03 -11.44 3.45
CA HIS A 27 -2.91 -10.19 2.69
C HIS A 27 -4.29 -9.58 2.37
N VAL A 28 -5.24 -10.40 1.90
CA VAL A 28 -6.60 -9.94 1.58
C VAL A 28 -7.37 -9.52 2.83
N GLU A 29 -7.27 -10.25 3.94
CA GLU A 29 -7.91 -9.84 5.21
C GLU A 29 -7.33 -8.52 5.74
N ASN A 30 -6.02 -8.31 5.59
CA ASN A 30 -5.40 -7.03 5.93
C ASN A 30 -5.96 -5.88 5.08
N ILE A 31 -6.15 -6.08 3.78
CA ILE A 31 -6.77 -5.08 2.89
C ILE A 31 -8.20 -4.75 3.36
N ARG A 32 -9.02 -5.76 3.66
CA ARG A 32 -10.40 -5.54 4.14
C ARG A 32 -10.42 -4.77 5.45
N LYS A 33 -9.56 -5.15 6.40
CA LYS A 33 -9.41 -4.42 7.67
C LYS A 33 -9.06 -2.95 7.46
N LEU A 34 -8.11 -2.65 6.57
CA LEU A 34 -7.73 -1.25 6.27
C LEU A 34 -8.86 -0.47 5.61
N ASP A 35 -9.67 -1.13 4.79
CA ASP A 35 -10.86 -0.54 4.17
C ASP A 35 -11.96 -0.25 5.21
N ASP A 36 -12.26 -1.23 6.08
CA ASP A 36 -13.22 -1.09 7.18
C ASP A 36 -12.80 0.01 8.17
N GLU A 37 -11.50 0.15 8.43
CA GLU A 37 -10.94 1.23 9.26
C GLU A 37 -10.90 2.60 8.56
N GLY A 38 -11.28 2.68 7.28
CA GLY A 38 -11.25 3.90 6.48
C GLY A 38 -9.83 4.39 6.15
N LYS A 39 -8.82 3.53 6.30
CA LYS A 39 -7.40 3.84 6.05
C LYS A 39 -6.95 3.52 4.64
N LEU A 40 -7.73 2.75 3.88
CA LEU A 40 -7.45 2.47 2.47
C LEU A 40 -8.25 3.43 1.58
N GLU A 41 -7.57 4.10 0.65
CA GLU A 41 -8.22 4.88 -0.41
C GLU A 41 -8.29 4.08 -1.70
N ILE A 42 -7.18 3.46 -2.10
CA ILE A 42 -7.08 2.62 -3.31
C ILE A 42 -6.12 1.47 -3.02
N CYS A 43 -6.44 0.27 -3.51
CA CYS A 43 -5.50 -0.84 -3.64
C CYS A 43 -5.55 -1.37 -5.08
N GLY A 44 -4.39 -1.69 -5.66
CA GLY A 44 -4.32 -2.19 -7.02
C GLY A 44 -3.14 -3.11 -7.28
N VAL A 45 -3.38 -4.19 -8.02
CA VAL A 45 -2.32 -5.07 -8.56
C VAL A 45 -1.80 -4.48 -9.87
N PHE A 46 -0.48 -4.44 -10.04
CA PHE A 46 0.11 -3.97 -11.29
C PHE A 46 0.18 -5.07 -12.34
N LYS A 47 -0.29 -4.77 -13.55
CA LYS A 47 -0.15 -5.62 -14.73
C LYS A 47 0.92 -5.04 -15.65
N GLY A 48 1.84 -5.87 -16.13
CA GLY A 48 2.92 -5.43 -17.02
C GLY A 48 4.02 -4.60 -16.34
N TYR A 49 4.13 -4.64 -15.00
CA TYR A 49 5.20 -3.98 -14.25
C TYR A 49 6.09 -5.03 -13.54
N PRO A 50 7.17 -5.49 -14.20
CA PRO A 50 8.09 -6.47 -13.60
C PRO A 50 8.68 -5.99 -12.28
N GLY A 51 8.87 -6.91 -11.33
CA GLY A 51 9.39 -6.58 -9.99
C GLY A 51 8.37 -6.01 -9.02
N MET A 52 7.21 -5.52 -9.49
CA MET A 52 6.17 -4.96 -8.63
C MET A 52 4.98 -5.92 -8.47
N ALA A 53 4.40 -5.97 -7.28
CA ALA A 53 3.16 -6.69 -7.01
C ALA A 53 1.93 -5.76 -7.15
N GLY A 54 2.01 -4.55 -6.58
CA GLY A 54 0.89 -3.62 -6.56
C GLY A 54 1.18 -2.41 -5.71
N MET A 55 0.12 -1.71 -5.32
CA MET A 55 0.21 -0.52 -4.46
C MET A 55 -1.04 -0.33 -3.60
N TYR A 56 -0.85 0.40 -2.50
CA TYR A 56 -1.91 1.00 -1.71
C TYR A 56 -1.77 2.52 -1.74
N ILE A 57 -2.89 3.24 -1.73
CA ILE A 57 -2.97 4.64 -1.31
C ILE A 57 -3.65 4.63 0.07
N LEU A 58 -2.94 5.13 1.06
CA LEU A 58 -3.31 5.12 2.47
C LEU A 58 -3.76 6.51 2.93
N LYS A 59 -4.85 6.53 3.70
CA LYS A 59 -5.36 7.66 4.47
C LYS A 59 -4.91 7.48 5.92
N THR A 60 -3.86 8.20 6.29
CA THR A 60 -3.33 8.19 7.65
C THR A 60 -3.15 9.62 8.16
N GLN A 61 -3.04 9.78 9.48
CA GLN A 61 -2.83 11.06 10.13
C GLN A 61 -1.36 11.51 10.06
N SER A 62 -0.44 10.57 9.87
CA SER A 62 0.99 10.85 9.76
C SER A 62 1.72 9.82 8.90
N ARG A 63 2.99 10.12 8.61
CA ARG A 63 3.89 9.21 7.89
C ARG A 63 4.18 7.97 8.72
N GLU A 64 4.37 8.15 10.02
CA GLU A 64 4.69 7.07 10.97
C GLU A 64 3.55 6.06 11.01
N GLU A 65 2.29 6.49 11.04
CA GLU A 65 1.14 5.58 10.95
C GLU A 65 1.16 4.80 9.63
N ALA A 66 1.45 5.46 8.51
CA ALA A 66 1.56 4.77 7.21
C ALA A 66 2.72 3.77 7.19
N GLU A 67 3.85 4.07 7.83
CA GLU A 67 4.99 3.15 7.97
C GLU A 67 4.62 1.92 8.78
N GLU A 68 3.88 2.07 9.88
CA GLU A 68 3.42 0.93 10.69
C GLU A 68 2.42 0.04 9.93
N ILE A 69 1.54 0.62 9.10
CA ILE A 69 0.69 -0.15 8.18
C ILE A 69 1.54 -0.93 7.18
N CYS A 70 2.58 -0.31 6.61
CA CYS A 70 3.44 -0.98 5.64
C CYS A 70 4.24 -2.14 6.26
N LYS A 71 4.78 -1.94 7.47
CA LYS A 71 5.53 -2.98 8.21
C LYS A 71 4.65 -4.14 8.66
N SER A 72 3.37 -3.89 8.91
CA SER A 72 2.41 -4.91 9.32
C SER A 72 1.76 -5.67 8.15
N GLU A 73 2.08 -5.30 6.91
CA GLU A 73 1.54 -5.96 5.73
C GLU A 73 1.99 -7.44 5.67
N PRO A 74 1.08 -8.42 5.49
CA PRO A 74 1.42 -9.84 5.56
C PRO A 74 2.48 -10.33 4.56
N LEU A 75 2.51 -9.80 3.32
CA LEU A 75 3.54 -10.16 2.35
C LEU A 75 4.91 -9.61 2.74
N VAL A 76 4.95 -8.45 3.39
CA VAL A 76 6.17 -7.87 3.98
C VAL A 76 6.65 -8.70 5.17
N ILE A 77 5.78 -8.98 6.15
CA ILE A 77 6.12 -9.83 7.32
C ILE A 77 6.61 -11.21 6.88
N GLY A 78 5.92 -11.83 5.91
CA GLY A 78 6.28 -13.13 5.36
C GLY A 78 7.55 -13.14 4.49
N GLY A 79 8.16 -11.98 4.25
CA GLY A 79 9.35 -11.83 3.41
C GLY A 79 9.12 -12.07 1.92
N TYR A 80 7.86 -12.19 1.50
CA TYR A 80 7.48 -12.35 0.08
C TYR A 80 7.60 -11.04 -0.69
N ALA A 81 7.49 -9.91 0.00
CA ALA A 81 7.60 -8.59 -0.57
C ALA A 81 8.43 -7.65 0.32
N ALA A 82 8.91 -6.57 -0.29
CA ALA A 82 9.36 -5.36 0.38
C ALA A 82 8.44 -4.21 -0.01
N TYR A 83 8.64 -3.02 0.57
CA TYR A 83 7.84 -1.86 0.22
C TYR A 83 8.65 -0.57 0.08
N LYS A 84 8.11 0.35 -0.70
CA LYS A 84 8.49 1.77 -0.75
C LYS A 84 7.31 2.62 -0.31
N LEU A 85 7.56 3.56 0.60
CA LEU A 85 6.54 4.49 1.09
C LEU A 85 6.89 5.93 0.73
N VAL A 86 6.00 6.59 -0.01
CA VAL A 86 6.14 7.98 -0.42
C VAL A 86 4.93 8.80 -0.01
N GLY A 87 5.14 10.09 0.28
CA GLY A 87 4.04 11.04 0.44
C GLY A 87 3.41 11.34 -0.93
N LEU A 88 2.09 11.42 -0.97
CA LEU A 88 1.30 11.71 -2.15
C LEU A 88 0.44 12.94 -1.86
N GLN A 89 0.80 14.07 -2.45
CA GLN A 89 -0.03 15.27 -2.43
C GLN A 89 -1.10 15.15 -3.52
N ILE A 90 -2.37 15.20 -3.12
CA ILE A 90 -3.47 15.02 -4.05
C ILE A 90 -3.66 16.28 -4.88
N ALA A 91 -3.47 16.17 -6.19
CA ALA A 91 -3.80 17.20 -7.17
C ALA A 91 -5.24 17.01 -7.67
N ASN A 92 -6.10 18.01 -7.50
CA ASN A 92 -7.49 17.94 -7.92
C ASN A 92 -8.03 19.33 -8.29
N ARG A 93 -9.32 19.41 -8.66
CA ARG A 93 -9.95 20.68 -9.05
C ARG A 93 -9.98 21.72 -7.92
N GLU A 94 -10.06 21.31 -6.66
CA GLU A 94 -10.16 22.22 -5.51
C GLU A 94 -8.85 22.98 -5.25
N ASN A 95 -7.72 22.38 -5.59
CA ASN A 95 -6.40 23.00 -5.48
C ASN A 95 -5.73 23.28 -6.83
N ASN A 96 -6.54 23.44 -7.89
CA ASN A 96 -6.07 23.76 -9.24
C ASN A 96 -4.95 22.83 -9.74
N TYR A 97 -5.02 21.54 -9.40
CA TYR A 97 -4.00 20.54 -9.75
C TYR A 97 -2.59 20.90 -9.25
N LEU A 98 -2.49 21.52 -8.06
CA LEU A 98 -1.26 22.01 -7.44
C LEU A 98 -0.55 23.13 -8.24
N LEU A 99 -1.28 23.80 -9.14
CA LEU A 99 -0.84 25.02 -9.84
C LEU A 99 -1.23 26.28 -9.07
#